data_AF-A0AAP9H4U4-F1
#
_entry.id   AF-A0AAP9H4U4-F1
#
_cell.length_a   1.000
_cell.length_b   1.000
_cell.length_c   1.000
_cell.angle_alpha   90.00
_cell.angle_beta   90.00
_cell.angle_gamma   90.00
#
_symmetry.space_group_name_H-M   'P 1'
#
loop_
_entity.id
_entity.type
_entity.pdbx_description
1 polymer ?
#
loop_
_entity_poly.entity_id
_entity_poly.type
_entity_poly.pdbx_seq_one_letter_code
_entity_poly.pdbx_strand_id
1 'polypeptide(L)'
;MSEAKNLLIGGLWKNNSALVQLLGLCPLLAVTSTATNALGLGLATTLVLTITNSAISASRRWVPADIRIPIYVMIIASVVSCVQMLINAYAHGLYQSLGIFIPLIVTNCIVVGRAEAVASKSSIPLSALDGFAIGMGATCAMVTLGSIREIIGSGTLFNGADQLLGPWAKVLRIEVVHFDSPMLLAMLPPGAFIGLGMLLAAKYLIDQKMKQRAANRAETPAAEPQGQTGKAV
;
A
#
# COMPACT_ATOMS: atom_id res chain seq x y z
N MET A 1 15.00 0.72 -19.88
CA MET A 1 13.52 0.59 -19.83
C MET A 1 12.99 -0.56 -18.95
N SER A 2 13.84 -1.42 -18.36
CA SER A 2 13.38 -2.61 -17.59
C SER A 2 13.24 -2.35 -16.07
N GLU A 3 14.08 -1.48 -15.49
CA GLU A 3 14.20 -1.35 -14.04
C GLU A 3 13.00 -0.66 -13.37
N ALA A 4 12.51 0.45 -13.93
CA ALA A 4 11.34 1.17 -13.41
C ALA A 4 10.03 0.35 -13.51
N LYS A 5 9.85 -0.43 -14.59
CA LYS A 5 8.70 -1.33 -14.73
C LYS A 5 8.76 -2.49 -13.73
N ASN A 6 9.94 -3.07 -13.52
CA ASN A 6 10.13 -4.12 -12.51
C ASN A 6 9.94 -3.59 -11.07
N LEU A 7 10.32 -2.33 -10.79
CA LEU A 7 10.06 -1.70 -9.50
C LEU A 7 8.57 -1.40 -9.28
N LEU A 8 7.87 -0.89 -10.30
CA LEU A 8 6.43 -0.62 -10.21
C LEU A 8 5.62 -1.91 -10.08
N ILE A 9 5.85 -2.90 -10.94
CA ILE A 9 5.14 -4.20 -10.92
C ILE A 9 5.58 -5.04 -9.72
N GLY A 10 6.86 -4.95 -9.34
CA GLY A 10 7.44 -5.59 -8.18
C GLY A 10 6.86 -5.03 -6.88
N GLY A 11 6.85 -3.72 -6.69
CA GLY A 11 6.31 -3.07 -5.50
C GLY A 11 4.80 -3.28 -5.30
N LEU A 12 4.03 -3.35 -6.40
CA LEU A 12 2.57 -3.53 -6.32
C LEU A 12 2.15 -4.99 -6.07
N TRP A 13 2.82 -5.98 -6.68
CA TRP A 13 2.34 -7.38 -6.66
C TRP A 13 3.35 -8.39 -6.08
N LYS A 14 4.59 -8.43 -6.57
CA LYS A 14 5.57 -9.47 -6.18
C LYS A 14 6.26 -9.22 -4.84
N ASN A 15 6.41 -7.95 -4.44
CA ASN A 15 7.24 -7.50 -3.33
C ASN A 15 6.52 -6.42 -2.48
N ASN A 16 5.19 -6.51 -2.39
CA ASN A 16 4.39 -5.62 -1.58
C ASN A 16 4.79 -5.75 -0.10
N SER A 17 5.55 -4.80 0.44
CA SER A 17 6.08 -4.85 1.81
C SER A 17 4.99 -4.91 2.88
N ALA A 18 3.78 -4.39 2.59
CA ALA A 18 2.65 -4.45 3.53
C ALA A 18 2.06 -5.86 3.67
N LEU A 19 2.12 -6.68 2.60
CA LEU A 19 1.57 -8.04 2.61
C LEU A 19 2.66 -9.11 2.79
N VAL A 20 3.79 -8.99 2.11
CA VAL A 20 4.82 -10.05 2.10
C VAL A 20 5.82 -9.89 3.25
N GLN A 21 6.04 -8.66 3.71
CA GLN A 21 7.10 -8.38 4.66
C GLN A 21 6.59 -8.04 6.07
N LEU A 22 5.26 -8.01 6.26
CA LEU A 22 4.60 -7.67 7.53
C LEU A 22 5.08 -6.33 8.13
N LEU A 23 5.65 -5.46 7.31
CA LEU A 23 6.11 -4.13 7.72
C LEU A 23 4.95 -3.14 7.56
N GLY A 24 4.62 -2.41 8.63
CA GLY A 24 3.51 -1.46 8.64
C GLY A 24 2.19 -1.99 9.21
N LEU A 25 2.25 -3.03 10.05
CA LEU A 25 1.09 -3.55 10.77
C LEU A 25 0.42 -2.50 11.67
N CYS A 26 1.19 -1.63 12.32
CA CYS A 26 0.64 -0.66 13.28
C CYS A 26 -0.46 0.25 12.67
N PRO A 27 -0.21 0.97 11.56
CA PRO A 27 -1.27 1.75 10.92
C PRO A 27 -2.31 0.87 10.23
N LEU A 28 -1.91 -0.32 9.76
CA LEU A 28 -2.82 -1.24 9.07
C LEU A 28 -3.89 -1.74 10.04
N LEU A 29 -3.53 -2.19 11.24
CA LEU A 29 -4.48 -2.72 12.21
C LEU A 29 -5.36 -1.61 12.81
N ALA A 30 -4.80 -0.42 13.01
CA ALA A 30 -5.50 0.70 13.65
C ALA A 30 -6.53 1.39 12.75
N VAL A 31 -6.27 1.53 11.45
CA VAL A 31 -7.04 2.44 10.58
C VAL A 31 -7.86 1.73 9.49
N THR A 32 -7.70 0.41 9.33
CA THR A 32 -8.48 -0.39 8.37
C THR A 32 -9.86 -0.81 8.88
N SER A 33 -10.46 -0.07 9.81
CA SER A 33 -11.86 -0.31 10.21
C SER A 33 -12.86 0.17 9.14
N THR A 34 -12.49 1.17 8.33
CA THR A 34 -13.26 1.62 7.17
C THR A 34 -12.34 1.79 5.96
N ALA A 35 -12.87 1.57 4.75
CA ALA A 35 -12.16 1.74 3.49
C ALA A 35 -11.76 3.21 3.25
N THR A 36 -12.59 4.15 3.69
CA THR A 36 -12.38 5.60 3.57
C THR A 36 -11.15 6.07 4.35
N ASN A 37 -11.04 5.67 5.62
CA ASN A 37 -9.90 6.00 6.46
C ASN A 37 -8.63 5.28 6.01
N ALA A 38 -8.76 4.00 5.60
CA ALA A 38 -7.65 3.23 5.04
C ALA A 38 -7.07 3.88 3.77
N LEU A 39 -7.94 4.39 2.90
CA LEU A 39 -7.54 5.10 1.68
C LEU A 39 -6.85 6.43 2.01
N GLY A 40 -7.44 7.23 2.91
CA GLY A 40 -6.87 8.51 3.32
C GLY A 40 -5.48 8.36 3.94
N LEU A 41 -5.32 7.41 4.87
CA LEU A 41 -4.03 7.17 5.53
C LEU A 41 -3.00 6.55 4.56
N GLY A 42 -3.44 5.64 3.69
CA GLY A 42 -2.56 5.02 2.69
C GLY A 42 -2.00 6.04 1.70
N LEU A 43 -2.85 6.93 1.18
CA LEU A 43 -2.43 8.00 0.28
C LEU A 43 -1.49 8.99 0.98
N ALA A 44 -1.80 9.39 2.22
CA ALA A 44 -0.91 10.23 3.02
C ALA A 44 0.45 9.56 3.24
N THR A 45 0.46 8.27 3.56
CA THR A 45 1.70 7.48 3.73
C THR A 45 2.49 7.38 2.44
N THR A 46 1.83 7.23 1.28
CA THR A 46 2.47 7.21 -0.04
C THR A 46 3.16 8.53 -0.33
N LEU A 47 2.48 9.65 -0.11
CA LEU A 47 3.04 10.98 -0.27
C LEU A 47 4.27 11.16 0.64
N VAL A 48 4.14 10.81 1.93
CA VAL A 48 5.25 10.88 2.87
C VAL A 48 6.42 10.00 2.41
N LEU A 49 6.19 8.74 1.99
CA LEU A 49 7.24 7.83 1.52
C LEU A 49 8.02 8.42 0.35
N THR A 50 7.33 9.02 -0.63
CA THR A 50 7.97 9.60 -1.80
C THR A 50 8.86 10.78 -1.44
N ILE A 51 8.38 11.67 -0.57
CA ILE A 51 9.10 12.87 -0.16
C ILE A 51 10.28 12.50 0.74
N THR A 52 10.07 11.63 1.74
CA THR A 52 11.13 11.25 2.68
C THR A 52 12.23 10.44 2.01
N ASN A 53 11.89 9.49 1.12
CA ASN A 53 12.90 8.75 0.37
C ASN A 53 13.74 9.68 -0.54
N SER A 54 13.10 10.68 -1.14
CA SER A 54 13.81 11.68 -1.96
C SER A 54 14.74 12.55 -1.10
N ALA A 55 14.23 13.05 0.03
CA ALA A 55 14.98 13.88 0.96
C ALA A 55 16.18 13.14 1.57
N ILE A 56 15.99 11.88 1.99
CA ILE A 56 17.05 11.04 2.57
C ILE A 56 18.10 10.69 1.53
N SER A 57 17.70 10.39 0.28
CA SER A 57 18.64 10.14 -0.81
C SER A 57 19.51 11.36 -1.12
N ALA A 58 18.95 12.57 -0.99
CA ALA A 58 19.68 13.83 -1.16
C ALA A 58 20.61 14.13 0.03
N SER A 59 20.18 13.87 1.27
CA SER A 59 20.95 14.17 2.48
C SER A 59 22.01 13.13 2.82
N ARG A 60 21.98 11.93 2.21
CA ARG A 60 22.84 10.78 2.53
C ARG A 60 24.34 11.06 2.67
N ARG A 61 24.88 12.06 1.95
CA ARG A 61 26.31 12.42 1.99
C ARG A 61 26.71 13.08 3.31
N TRP A 62 25.75 13.68 4.01
CA TRP A 62 25.96 14.44 5.25
C TRP A 62 25.62 13.61 6.50
N VAL A 63 25.13 12.38 6.33
CA VAL A 63 24.62 11.55 7.43
C VAL A 63 25.74 10.61 7.92
N PRO A 64 26.22 10.76 9.16
CA PRO A 64 27.18 9.82 9.75
C PRO A 64 26.54 8.44 9.97
N ALA A 65 27.34 7.38 9.78
CA ALA A 65 26.84 6.01 9.82
C ALA A 65 26.30 5.59 11.20
N ASP A 66 26.92 6.06 12.28
CA ASP A 66 26.61 5.66 13.66
C ASP A 66 25.23 6.11 14.15
N ILE A 67 24.69 7.22 13.62
CA ILE A 67 23.41 7.81 14.06
C ILE A 67 22.41 7.99 12.90
N ARG A 68 22.52 7.17 11.86
CA ARG A 68 21.67 7.25 10.65
C ARG A 68 20.18 7.09 10.94
N ILE A 69 19.79 6.14 11.80
CA ILE A 69 18.37 5.83 12.07
C ILE A 69 17.68 7.02 12.76
N PRO A 70 18.23 7.60 13.85
CA PRO A 70 17.67 8.81 14.45
C PRO A 70 17.53 9.97 13.47
N ILE A 71 18.54 10.21 12.62
CA ILE A 71 18.49 11.29 11.62
C ILE A 71 17.37 11.05 10.60
N TYR A 72 17.19 9.82 10.12
CA TYR A 72 16.11 9.49 9.21
C TYR A 72 14.74 9.69 9.85
N VAL A 73 14.56 9.27 11.11
CA VAL A 73 13.30 9.49 11.84
C VAL A 73 13.01 10.98 12.02
N MET A 74 14.02 11.82 12.28
CA MET A 74 13.84 13.28 12.35
C MET A 74 13.41 13.90 11.03
N ILE A 75 13.98 13.45 9.91
CA ILE A 75 13.56 13.88 8.55
C ILE A 75 12.12 13.42 8.26
N ILE A 76 11.77 12.20 8.64
CA ILE A 76 10.42 11.69 8.47
C ILE A 76 9.43 12.50 9.32
N ALA A 77 9.76 12.79 10.58
CA ALA A 77 8.92 13.54 11.50
C ALA A 77 8.63 14.96 10.99
N SER A 78 9.63 15.65 10.43
CA SER A 78 9.44 16.99 9.86
C SER A 78 8.53 16.96 8.63
N VAL A 79 8.73 16.01 7.72
CA VAL A 79 7.87 15.84 6.53
C VAL A 79 6.44 15.48 6.93
N VAL A 80 6.25 14.56 7.88
CA VAL A 80 4.93 14.17 8.38
C VAL A 80 4.24 15.37 9.04
N SER A 81 4.96 16.20 9.79
CA SER A 81 4.41 17.41 10.40
C SER A 81 3.92 18.41 9.34
N CYS A 82 4.70 18.63 8.27
CA CYS A 82 4.26 19.45 7.15
C CYS A 82 2.99 18.88 6.47
N VAL A 83 2.95 17.56 6.25
CA VAL A 83 1.76 16.89 5.69
C VAL A 83 0.57 17.00 6.62
N GLN A 84 0.77 16.90 7.93
CA GLN A 84 -0.28 17.06 8.94
C GLN A 84 -0.94 18.45 8.83
N MET A 85 -0.12 19.51 8.72
CA MET A 85 -0.62 20.88 8.55
C MET A 85 -1.34 21.04 7.20
N LEU A 86 -0.84 20.41 6.14
CA LEU A 86 -1.47 20.43 4.81
C LEU A 86 -2.86 19.75 4.84
N ILE A 87 -2.98 18.58 5.48
CA ILE A 87 -4.26 17.88 5.64
C ILE A 87 -5.23 18.72 6.45
N ASN A 88 -4.77 19.37 7.53
CA ASN A 88 -5.63 20.25 8.32
C ASN A 88 -6.17 21.44 7.52
N ALA A 89 -5.36 21.99 6.60
CA ALA A 89 -5.75 23.13 5.77
C ALA A 89 -6.73 22.75 4.63
N TYR A 90 -6.51 21.62 3.95
CA TYR A 90 -7.28 21.27 2.75
C TYR A 90 -8.37 20.20 2.98
N ALA A 91 -8.22 19.37 4.01
CA ALA A 91 -9.08 18.21 4.27
C ALA A 91 -9.38 18.07 5.77
N HIS A 92 -10.01 19.09 6.36
CA HIS A 92 -10.27 19.13 7.81
C HIS A 92 -11.13 17.96 8.31
N GLY A 93 -12.07 17.46 7.51
CA GLY A 93 -12.85 16.26 7.84
C GLY A 93 -11.96 15.02 8.01
N LEU A 94 -10.95 14.86 7.15
CA LEU A 94 -9.96 13.79 7.28
C LEU A 94 -9.05 14.02 8.50
N TYR A 95 -8.66 15.27 8.77
CA TYR A 95 -7.86 15.62 9.94
C TYR A 95 -8.54 15.27 11.27
N GLN A 96 -9.86 15.48 11.38
CA GLN A 96 -10.60 15.13 12.61
C GLN A 96 -10.59 13.62 12.88
N SER A 97 -10.66 12.78 11.85
CA SER A 97 -10.65 11.31 12.00
C SER A 97 -9.24 10.72 12.08
N LEU A 98 -8.30 11.23 11.27
CA LEU A 98 -6.94 10.69 11.15
C LEU A 98 -5.90 11.44 11.96
N GLY A 99 -6.21 12.59 12.57
CA GLY A 99 -5.23 13.46 13.24
C GLY A 99 -4.38 12.74 14.29
N ILE A 100 -5.00 11.84 15.06
CA ILE A 100 -4.31 11.00 16.07
C ILE A 100 -3.47 9.90 15.40
N PHE A 101 -3.83 9.48 14.19
CA PHE A 101 -3.15 8.44 13.44
C PHE A 101 -1.99 8.94 12.56
N ILE A 102 -1.92 10.25 12.25
CA ILE A 102 -0.83 10.83 11.45
C ILE A 102 0.55 10.62 12.10
N PRO A 103 0.74 10.79 13.43
CA PRO A 103 2.01 10.45 14.09
C PRO A 103 2.44 8.98 13.92
N LEU A 104 1.51 8.03 13.71
CA LEU A 104 1.89 6.64 13.42
C LEU A 104 2.60 6.46 12.08
N ILE A 105 2.52 7.43 11.17
CA ILE A 105 3.31 7.42 9.94
C ILE A 105 4.81 7.55 10.27
N VAL A 106 5.16 8.35 11.27
CA VAL A 106 6.58 8.56 11.68
C VAL A 106 7.19 7.27 12.22
N THR A 107 6.43 6.53 13.02
CA THR A 107 6.86 5.27 13.64
C THR A 107 6.56 4.05 12.78
N ASN A 108 6.11 4.24 11.54
CA ASN A 108 5.79 3.13 10.65
C ASN A 108 7.07 2.47 10.12
N CYS A 109 7.22 1.18 10.43
CA CYS A 109 8.36 0.37 10.01
C CYS A 109 8.57 0.33 8.49
N ILE A 110 7.53 0.53 7.68
CA ILE A 110 7.68 0.60 6.23
C ILE A 110 8.48 1.85 5.81
N VAL A 111 8.26 3.00 6.47
CA VAL A 111 8.90 4.27 6.12
C VAL A 111 10.38 4.21 6.50
N VAL A 112 10.66 3.81 7.73
CA VAL A 112 12.03 3.67 8.24
C VAL A 112 12.80 2.59 7.48
N GLY A 113 12.18 1.43 7.23
CA GLY A 113 12.82 0.31 6.53
C GLY A 113 13.17 0.62 5.08
N ARG A 114 12.31 1.36 4.35
CA ARG A 114 12.63 1.78 2.97
C ARG A 114 13.65 2.91 2.91
N ALA A 115 13.58 3.85 3.85
CA ALA A 115 14.61 4.87 4.01
C ALA A 115 15.99 4.26 4.21
N GLU A 116 16.06 3.22 5.05
CA GLU A 116 17.31 2.53 5.33
C GLU A 116 17.79 1.66 4.15
N ALA A 117 16.92 0.83 3.59
CA ALA A 117 17.31 -0.17 2.59
C ALA A 117 17.57 0.42 1.20
N VAL A 118 16.79 1.44 0.79
CA VAL A 118 16.82 1.97 -0.58
C VAL A 118 17.28 3.42 -0.63
N ALA A 119 16.66 4.31 0.16
CA ALA A 119 16.95 5.75 0.04
C ALA A 119 18.42 6.08 0.36
N SER A 120 19.01 5.40 1.34
CA SER A 120 20.41 5.63 1.73
C SER A 120 21.44 5.20 0.68
N LYS A 121 21.07 4.35 -0.29
CA LYS A 121 22.00 3.74 -1.26
C LYS A 121 21.69 4.07 -2.72
N SER A 122 20.49 4.55 -3.03
CA SER A 122 19.98 4.76 -4.39
C SER A 122 19.98 6.23 -4.81
N SER A 123 19.85 6.53 -6.10
CA SER A 123 19.70 7.91 -6.60
C SER A 123 18.31 8.48 -6.29
N ILE A 124 18.21 9.81 -6.17
CA ILE A 124 16.96 10.54 -5.83
C ILE A 124 15.76 10.07 -6.67
N PRO A 125 15.82 10.03 -8.02
CA PRO A 125 14.65 9.62 -8.82
C PRO A 125 14.27 8.15 -8.61
N LEU A 126 15.25 7.27 -8.35
CA LEU A 126 14.99 5.86 -8.09
C LEU A 126 14.36 5.66 -6.71
N SER A 127 14.84 6.40 -5.70
CA SER A 127 14.28 6.41 -4.35
C SER A 127 12.86 6.97 -4.31
N ALA A 128 12.57 8.00 -5.11
CA ALA A 128 11.22 8.55 -5.25
C ALA A 128 10.26 7.54 -5.86
N LEU A 129 10.67 6.88 -6.95
CA LEU A 129 9.87 5.85 -7.62
C LEU A 129 9.61 4.65 -6.69
N ASP A 130 10.62 4.22 -5.93
CA ASP A 130 10.48 3.17 -4.92
C ASP A 130 9.48 3.55 -3.84
N GLY A 131 9.60 4.78 -3.30
CA GLY A 131 8.68 5.31 -2.31
C GLY A 131 7.24 5.31 -2.82
N PHE A 132 7.03 5.71 -4.07
CA PHE A 132 5.72 5.74 -4.70
C PHE A 132 5.16 4.34 -4.91
N ALA A 133 5.95 3.42 -5.46
CA ALA A 133 5.53 2.06 -5.75
C ALA A 133 5.15 1.29 -4.48
N ILE A 134 5.99 1.38 -3.44
CA ILE A 134 5.74 0.73 -2.15
C ILE A 134 4.56 1.39 -1.41
N GLY A 135 4.47 2.72 -1.43
CA GLY A 135 3.35 3.44 -0.84
C GLY A 135 2.01 3.07 -1.48
N MET A 136 1.95 3.03 -2.81
CA MET A 136 0.75 2.57 -3.52
C MET A 136 0.43 1.11 -3.20
N GLY A 137 1.43 0.22 -3.14
CA GLY A 137 1.24 -1.17 -2.74
C GLY A 137 0.65 -1.31 -1.33
N ALA A 138 1.13 -0.52 -0.38
CA ALA A 138 0.62 -0.46 0.99
C ALA A 138 -0.80 0.11 1.04
N THR A 139 -1.08 1.16 0.25
CA THR A 139 -2.42 1.76 0.13
C THR A 139 -3.41 0.75 -0.40
N CYS A 140 -3.09 0.05 -1.49
CA CYS A 140 -3.96 -1.00 -2.04
C CYS A 140 -4.23 -2.11 -1.02
N ALA A 141 -3.21 -2.53 -0.26
CA ALA A 141 -3.39 -3.54 0.79
C ALA A 141 -4.31 -3.05 1.92
N MET A 142 -4.11 -1.82 2.41
CA MET A 142 -4.95 -1.21 3.44
C MET A 142 -6.39 -1.03 2.97
N VAL A 143 -6.60 -0.54 1.75
CA VAL A 143 -7.94 -0.34 1.18
C VAL A 143 -8.64 -1.67 0.98
N THR A 144 -7.94 -2.70 0.48
CA THR A 144 -8.52 -4.04 0.30
C THR A 144 -8.96 -4.62 1.64
N LEU A 145 -8.08 -4.57 2.65
CA LEU A 145 -8.38 -5.11 3.98
C LEU A 145 -9.46 -4.29 4.69
N GLY A 146 -9.43 -2.96 4.57
CA GLY A 146 -10.46 -2.06 5.09
C GLY A 146 -11.82 -2.30 4.45
N SER A 147 -11.87 -2.50 3.13
CA SER A 147 -13.12 -2.81 2.41
C SER A 147 -13.70 -4.15 2.85
N ILE A 148 -12.88 -5.19 2.95
CA ILE A 148 -13.33 -6.51 3.42
C ILE A 148 -13.87 -6.42 4.86
N ARG A 149 -13.16 -5.72 5.76
CA ARG A 149 -13.60 -5.53 7.15
C ARG A 149 -14.88 -4.72 7.27
N GLU A 150 -15.03 -3.70 6.44
CA GLU A 150 -16.22 -2.85 6.43
C GLU A 150 -17.45 -3.60 5.93
N ILE A 151 -17.32 -4.39 4.86
CA ILE A 151 -18.38 -5.27 4.34
C ILE A 151 -18.81 -6.29 5.40
N ILE A 152 -17.85 -6.99 6.02
CA ILE A 152 -18.14 -8.06 7.00
C ILE A 152 -18.67 -7.48 8.32
N GLY A 153 -18.18 -6.32 8.75
CA GLY A 153 -18.55 -5.72 10.02
C GLY A 153 -19.85 -4.92 9.97
N SER A 154 -20.11 -4.19 8.89
CA SER A 154 -21.22 -3.21 8.80
C SER A 154 -22.16 -3.42 7.61
N GLY A 155 -21.84 -4.32 6.67
CA GLY A 155 -22.65 -4.54 5.47
C GLY A 155 -22.64 -3.38 4.45
N THR A 156 -21.83 -2.34 4.69
CA THR A 156 -21.74 -1.14 3.86
C THR A 156 -20.37 -1.05 3.16
N LEU A 157 -20.35 -0.53 1.94
CA LEU A 157 -19.13 -0.15 1.22
C LEU A 157 -19.00 1.39 1.26
N PHE A 158 -17.83 1.92 1.65
CA PHE A 158 -17.53 3.36 1.63
C PHE A 158 -18.38 4.22 2.60
N ASN A 159 -18.64 3.74 3.80
CA ASN A 159 -19.25 4.53 4.87
C ASN A 159 -18.31 5.70 5.26
N GLY A 160 -18.83 6.93 5.20
CA GLY A 160 -18.06 8.16 5.43
C GLY A 160 -17.36 8.76 4.21
N ALA A 161 -17.62 8.26 2.99
CA ALA A 161 -17.10 8.88 1.76
C ALA A 161 -17.62 10.32 1.56
N ASP A 162 -18.85 10.58 2.02
CA ASP A 162 -19.47 11.90 2.10
C ASP A 162 -18.64 12.93 2.87
N GLN A 163 -17.91 12.48 3.90
CA GLN A 163 -17.10 13.33 4.79
C GLN A 163 -15.68 13.56 4.26
N LEU A 164 -15.25 12.77 3.26
CA LEU A 164 -13.88 12.69 2.77
C LEU A 164 -13.71 13.28 1.37
N LEU A 165 -14.71 13.13 0.50
CA LEU A 165 -14.66 13.58 -0.90
C LEU A 165 -15.69 14.68 -1.20
N GLY A 166 -16.66 14.93 -0.31
CA GLY A 166 -17.72 15.91 -0.51
C GLY A 166 -18.99 15.32 -1.13
N PRO A 167 -20.00 16.15 -1.46
CA PRO A 167 -21.36 15.70 -1.79
C PRO A 167 -21.47 14.74 -2.99
N TRP A 168 -20.47 14.69 -3.87
CA TRP A 168 -20.44 13.82 -5.04
C TRP A 168 -20.10 12.36 -4.72
N ALA A 169 -19.53 12.07 -3.54
CA ALA A 169 -19.16 10.72 -3.12
C ALA A 169 -20.30 9.92 -2.50
N LYS A 170 -21.47 10.55 -2.34
CA LYS A 170 -22.74 9.92 -1.95
C LYS A 170 -23.19 8.82 -2.91
N VAL A 171 -22.74 8.89 -4.17
CA VAL A 171 -22.99 7.90 -5.23
C VAL A 171 -22.16 6.61 -5.05
N LEU A 172 -21.07 6.67 -4.26
CA LEU A 172 -20.21 5.52 -3.99
C LEU A 172 -20.61 4.75 -2.73
N ARG A 173 -21.74 5.11 -2.09
CA ARG A 173 -22.36 4.28 -1.05
C ARG A 173 -23.07 3.12 -1.72
N ILE A 174 -22.49 1.93 -1.64
CA ILE A 174 -23.16 0.69 -2.01
C ILE A 174 -23.53 0.01 -0.69
N GLU A 175 -24.78 0.16 -0.28
CA GLU A 175 -25.39 -0.65 0.78
C GLU A 175 -25.68 -2.04 0.19
N VAL A 176 -24.85 -3.03 0.51
CA VAL A 176 -25.00 -4.39 -0.04
C VAL A 176 -25.89 -5.25 0.86
N VAL A 177 -25.85 -5.11 2.20
CA VAL A 177 -26.66 -5.93 3.11
C VAL A 177 -26.94 -5.21 4.45
N HIS A 178 -28.20 -5.22 4.92
CA HIS A 178 -28.58 -4.83 6.29
C HIS A 178 -28.24 -5.98 7.25
N PHE A 179 -27.17 -5.85 8.03
CA PHE A 179 -26.93 -6.72 9.19
C PHE A 179 -27.41 -6.00 10.44
N ASP A 180 -28.48 -6.52 11.06
CA ASP A 180 -29.11 -6.03 12.31
C ASP A 180 -28.18 -6.09 13.55
N SER A 181 -26.95 -6.61 13.39
CA SER A 181 -25.95 -6.63 14.44
C SER A 181 -24.57 -6.44 13.83
N PRO A 182 -23.91 -5.27 14.01
CA PRO A 182 -22.56 -5.09 13.54
C PRO A 182 -21.68 -6.14 14.20
N MET A 183 -21.00 -6.96 13.40
CA MET A 183 -20.14 -8.01 13.93
C MET A 183 -18.89 -7.34 14.51
N LEU A 184 -18.97 -6.92 15.77
CA LEU A 184 -17.90 -6.19 16.49
C LEU A 184 -16.54 -6.87 16.34
N LEU A 185 -16.52 -8.19 16.29
CA LEU A 185 -15.31 -8.99 16.09
C LEU A 185 -14.55 -8.64 14.78
N ALA A 186 -15.24 -8.23 13.71
CA ALA A 186 -14.63 -7.81 12.44
C ALA A 186 -14.06 -6.38 12.47
N MET A 187 -14.63 -5.51 13.31
CA MET A 187 -14.19 -4.13 13.49
C MET A 187 -13.05 -3.97 14.50
N LEU A 188 -12.88 -4.92 15.42
CA LEU A 188 -11.77 -4.89 16.37
C LEU A 188 -10.45 -5.44 15.76
N PRO A 189 -9.28 -5.18 16.39
CA PRO A 189 -7.98 -5.68 15.93
C PRO A 189 -7.91 -7.20 15.62
N PRO A 190 -8.59 -8.11 16.34
CA PRO A 190 -8.61 -9.54 15.99
C PRO A 190 -9.15 -9.81 14.59
N GLY A 191 -10.19 -9.08 14.15
CA GLY A 191 -10.73 -9.18 12.80
C GLY A 191 -9.74 -8.74 11.73
N ALA A 192 -8.89 -7.75 12.03
CA ALA A 192 -7.82 -7.31 11.15
C ALA A 192 -6.74 -8.38 10.97
N PHE A 193 -6.36 -9.10 12.03
CA PHE A 193 -5.41 -10.21 11.95
C PHE A 193 -5.97 -11.39 11.16
N ILE A 194 -7.23 -11.77 11.38
CA ILE A 194 -7.89 -12.85 10.63
C ILE A 194 -8.00 -12.46 9.14
N GLY A 195 -8.42 -11.23 8.85
CA GLY A 195 -8.50 -10.71 7.49
C GLY A 195 -7.14 -10.68 6.79
N LEU A 196 -6.09 -10.23 7.48
CA LEU A 196 -4.73 -10.25 6.97
C LEU A 196 -4.24 -11.67 6.69
N GLY A 197 -4.50 -12.62 7.60
CA GLY A 197 -4.17 -14.03 7.44
C GLY A 197 -4.87 -14.67 6.24
N MET A 198 -6.16 -14.40 6.05
CA MET A 198 -6.91 -14.90 4.88
C MET A 198 -6.39 -14.28 3.58
N LEU A 199 -6.06 -12.99 3.59
CA LEU A 199 -5.54 -12.30 2.41
C LEU A 199 -4.13 -12.80 2.05
N LEU A 200 -3.29 -13.11 3.04
CA LEU A 200 -2.01 -13.79 2.88
C LEU A 200 -2.18 -15.19 2.28
N ALA A 201 -3.12 -15.99 2.78
CA ALA A 201 -3.41 -17.31 2.25
C ALA A 201 -3.91 -17.24 0.79
N ALA A 202 -4.80 -16.30 0.47
CA ALA A 202 -5.26 -16.06 -0.89
C ALA A 202 -4.11 -15.65 -1.82
N LYS A 203 -3.24 -14.74 -1.39
CA LYS A 203 -2.04 -14.33 -2.14
C LYS A 203 -1.11 -15.52 -2.40
N TYR A 204 -0.87 -16.36 -1.39
CA TYR A 204 -0.04 -17.56 -1.51
C TYR A 204 -0.59 -18.52 -2.58
N LEU A 205 -1.89 -18.78 -2.58
CA LEU A 205 -2.55 -19.64 -3.58
C LEU A 205 -2.47 -19.06 -4.99
N ILE A 206 -2.68 -17.74 -5.14
CA ILE A 206 -2.58 -17.05 -6.43
C ILE A 206 -1.14 -17.10 -6.96
N ASP A 207 -0.15 -16.83 -6.11
CA ASP A 207 1.27 -16.88 -6.49
C ASP A 207 1.68 -18.31 -6.88
N GLN A 208 1.19 -19.34 -6.19
CA GLN A 208 1.45 -20.74 -6.53
C GLN A 208 0.85 -21.09 -7.90
N LYS A 209 -0.40 -20.68 -8.18
CA LYS A 209 -1.03 -20.88 -9.49
C LYS A 209 -0.33 -20.12 -10.62
N MET A 210 0.15 -18.90 -10.36
CA MET A 210 0.91 -18.13 -11.36
C MET A 210 2.27 -18.77 -11.66
N LYS A 211 2.97 -19.29 -10.64
CA LYS A 211 4.23 -20.04 -10.83
C LYS A 211 4.01 -21.30 -11.64
N GLN A 212 2.95 -22.07 -11.33
CA GLN A 212 2.57 -23.26 -12.11
C GLN A 212 2.22 -22.92 -13.56
N ARG A 213 1.45 -21.85 -13.80
CA ARG A 213 1.14 -21.40 -15.17
C ARG A 213 2.38 -20.92 -15.93
N ALA A 214 3.33 -20.27 -15.25
CA ALA A 214 4.58 -19.86 -15.86
C ALA A 214 5.49 -21.06 -16.20
N ALA A 215 5.51 -22.09 -15.34
CA ALA A 215 6.20 -23.36 -15.62
C ALA A 215 5.57 -24.08 -16.82
N ASN A 216 4.24 -24.24 -16.84
CA ASN A 216 3.53 -24.89 -17.96
C ASN A 216 3.68 -24.13 -19.29
N ARG A 217 3.81 -22.79 -19.26
CA ARG A 217 4.03 -21.97 -20.46
C ARG A 217 5.47 -22.04 -20.97
N ALA A 218 6.44 -22.31 -20.10
CA ALA A 218 7.83 -22.55 -20.48
C ALA A 218 8.03 -23.94 -21.12
N GLU A 219 7.14 -24.89 -20.82
CA GLU A 219 7.17 -26.26 -21.37
C GLU A 219 6.42 -26.42 -22.70
N THR A 220 5.73 -25.39 -23.23
CA THR A 220 5.10 -25.46 -24.57
C THR A 220 6.09 -24.95 -25.62
N PRO A 221 6.75 -25.81 -26.43
CA PRO A 221 7.62 -25.36 -27.50
C PRO A 221 6.78 -24.73 -28.62
N ALA A 222 7.33 -23.71 -29.25
CA ALA A 222 6.76 -23.05 -30.42
C ALA A 222 6.31 -24.10 -31.45
N ALA A 223 5.02 -24.14 -31.73
CA ALA A 223 4.52 -24.83 -32.92
C ALA A 223 5.05 -24.09 -34.15
N GLU A 224 6.04 -24.67 -34.82
CA GLU A 224 6.50 -24.25 -36.14
C GLU A 224 5.31 -24.23 -37.12
N PRO A 225 5.11 -23.14 -37.89
CA PRO A 225 4.13 -23.15 -38.97
C PRO A 225 4.68 -24.01 -40.11
N GLN A 226 4.05 -25.17 -40.34
CA GLN A 226 4.29 -26.00 -41.52
C GLN A 226 3.96 -25.19 -42.79
N GLY A 227 5.02 -24.79 -43.50
CA GLY A 227 4.93 -24.16 -44.81
C GLY A 227 4.38 -25.14 -45.84
N GLN A 228 3.26 -24.74 -46.45
CA GLN A 228 2.79 -25.26 -47.72
C GLN A 228 3.79 -24.86 -48.83
N THR A 229 4.39 -25.84 -49.49
CA THR A 229 4.84 -25.68 -50.88
C THR A 229 4.31 -26.85 -51.69
N GLY A 230 3.46 -26.53 -52.67
CA GLY A 230 2.81 -27.48 -53.55
C GLY A 230 3.69 -27.98 -54.71
N LYS A 231 3.26 -29.14 -55.23
CA LYS A 231 3.23 -29.64 -56.63
C LYS A 231 4.17 -29.03 -57.69
N ALA A 232 4.87 -29.93 -58.41
CA ALA A 232 5.03 -30.04 -59.89
C ALA A 232 6.08 -31.15 -60.16
N VAL A 233 5.73 -32.35 -60.66
CA VAL A 233 5.68 -32.73 -62.10
C VAL A 233 5.88 -31.59 -63.09
#